data_AF-A0A7W0ZMR2-F1
#
_entry.id   AF-A0A7W0ZMR2-F1
#
_cell.length_a   1.000
_cell.length_b   1.000
_cell.length_c   1.000
_cell.angle_alpha   90.00
_cell.angle_beta   90.00
_cell.angle_gamma   90.00
#
_symmetry.space_group_name_H-M   'P 1'
#
loop_
_entity.id
_entity.type
_entity.pdbx_description
1 polymer ?
#
loop_
_entity_poly.entity_id
_entity_poly.type
_entity_poly.pdbx_seq_one_letter_code
_entity_poly.pdbx_strand_id
1 'polypeptide(L)'
;MSIKDDASERRSKLSPAQRELLEKRLRGKSAGGAISQAIPRRSQQNFVPLSFSQRRLWFLDQLEPGNPFYNVPRPIRMNGALNVEALSRTLNEIVARHESLRTTFDVIEGSPVQVIAPSLSMPLPVIELGE
;
A
#
# COMPACT_ATOMS: atom_id res chain seq x y z
N MET A 1 -29.85 21.58 -8.80
CA MET A 1 -29.34 22.82 -8.16
C MET A 1 -27.85 22.92 -8.46
N SER A 2 -27.43 24.01 -9.09
CA SER A 2 -26.25 24.12 -9.95
C SER A 2 -24.94 24.31 -9.17
N ILE A 3 -23.92 23.47 -9.43
CA ILE A 3 -22.57 23.56 -8.83
C ILE A 3 -21.83 24.85 -9.25
N LYS A 4 -22.30 25.56 -10.29
CA LYS A 4 -21.63 26.74 -10.84
C LYS A 4 -21.80 28.01 -9.99
N ASP A 5 -22.86 28.10 -9.17
CA ASP A 5 -23.20 29.33 -8.43
C ASP A 5 -22.34 29.54 -7.16
N ASP A 6 -21.82 28.46 -6.59
CA ASP A 6 -21.05 28.46 -5.34
C ASP A 6 -19.58 28.95 -5.52
N ALA A 7 -19.04 28.85 -6.75
CA ALA A 7 -17.67 29.24 -7.05
C ALA A 7 -17.51 30.74 -7.33
N SER A 8 -18.53 31.40 -7.89
CA SER A 8 -18.52 32.84 -8.15
C SER A 8 -18.70 33.64 -6.86
N GLU A 9 -19.56 33.15 -5.96
CA GLU A 9 -19.85 33.77 -4.66
C GLU A 9 -18.66 33.69 -3.68
N ARG A 10 -17.83 32.64 -3.77
CA ARG A 10 -16.59 32.53 -3.01
C ARG A 10 -15.48 33.44 -3.54
N ARG A 11 -15.47 33.76 -4.84
CA ARG A 11 -14.48 34.66 -5.46
C ARG A 11 -14.71 36.13 -5.07
N SER A 12 -15.97 36.53 -4.90
CA SER A 12 -16.30 37.91 -4.49
C SER A 12 -15.79 38.25 -3.09
N LYS A 13 -15.74 37.25 -2.18
CA LYS A 13 -15.24 37.39 -0.79
C LYS A 13 -13.71 37.41 -0.63
N LEU A 14 -12.94 37.28 -1.71
CA LEU A 14 -11.48 37.27 -1.64
C LEU A 14 -10.90 38.68 -1.53
N SER A 15 -9.96 38.87 -0.62
CA SER A 15 -9.13 40.08 -0.54
C SER A 15 -8.22 40.23 -1.78
N PRO A 16 -7.71 41.44 -2.07
CA PRO A 16 -6.82 41.68 -3.22
C PRO A 16 -5.61 40.74 -3.26
N ALA A 17 -4.97 40.49 -2.12
CA ALA A 17 -3.83 39.58 -2.01
C ALA A 17 -4.20 38.12 -2.29
N GLN A 18 -5.37 37.67 -1.84
CA GLN A 18 -5.85 36.31 -2.12
C GLN A 18 -6.22 36.12 -3.59
N ARG A 19 -6.78 37.15 -4.25
CA ARG A 19 -7.05 37.13 -5.69
C ARG A 19 -5.76 37.06 -6.49
N GLU A 20 -4.76 37.85 -6.12
CA GLU A 20 -3.45 37.82 -6.78
C GLU A 20 -2.75 36.46 -6.61
N LEU A 21 -2.80 35.88 -5.40
CA LEU A 21 -2.26 34.54 -5.15
C LEU A 21 -3.00 33.45 -5.93
N LEU A 22 -4.33 33.57 -6.04
CA LEU A 22 -5.15 32.67 -6.84
C LEU A 22 -4.81 32.79 -8.33
N GLU A 23 -4.66 34.01 -8.85
CA GLU A 23 -4.24 34.23 -10.24
C GLU A 23 -2.84 33.68 -10.51
N LYS A 24 -1.88 33.89 -9.60
CA LYS A 24 -0.53 33.30 -9.72
C LYS A 24 -0.60 31.76 -9.76
N ARG A 25 -1.44 31.14 -8.92
CA ARG A 25 -1.66 29.68 -8.94
C ARG A 25 -2.38 29.18 -10.19
N LEU A 26 -3.34 29.93 -10.71
CA LEU A 26 -4.08 29.57 -11.92
C LEU A 26 -3.20 29.72 -13.17
N ARG A 27 -2.41 30.79 -13.26
CA ARG A 27 -1.39 30.97 -14.31
C ARG A 27 -0.31 29.89 -14.23
N GLY A 28 0.10 29.49 -13.02
CA GLY A 28 1.03 28.38 -12.81
C GLY A 28 0.46 26.98 -13.05
N LYS A 29 -0.87 26.82 -13.11
CA LYS A 29 -1.56 25.54 -13.40
C LYS A 29 -1.91 25.34 -14.87
N SER A 30 -1.78 26.38 -15.70
CA SER A 30 -2.11 26.33 -17.14
C SER A 30 -0.90 26.10 -18.05
N ALA A 31 0.29 25.91 -17.49
CA ALA A 31 1.47 25.49 -18.26
C ALA A 31 1.63 23.96 -18.15
N GLY A 32 1.00 23.26 -19.11
CA GLY A 32 1.09 21.81 -19.27
C GLY A 32 0.00 21.09 -18.51
N GLY A 33 -0.91 20.43 -19.24
CA GLY A 33 -1.62 19.30 -18.68
C GLY A 33 -0.55 18.34 -18.16
N ALA A 34 -0.34 18.37 -16.84
CA ALA A 34 0.51 17.40 -16.19
C ALA A 34 -0.18 16.07 -16.43
N ILE A 35 0.24 15.36 -17.48
CA ILE A 35 0.23 13.91 -17.48
C ILE A 35 0.79 13.59 -16.09
N SER A 36 -0.06 13.12 -15.17
CA SER A 36 0.42 12.68 -13.87
C SER A 36 1.55 11.72 -14.20
N GLN A 37 2.80 12.10 -13.90
CA GLN A 37 3.93 11.24 -14.22
C GLN A 37 3.63 9.93 -13.52
N ALA A 38 3.30 8.90 -14.30
CA ALA A 38 2.95 7.60 -13.76
C ALA A 38 4.14 7.15 -12.93
N ILE A 39 3.88 6.66 -11.72
CA ILE A 39 4.94 6.14 -10.86
C ILE A 39 5.61 5.01 -11.65
N PRO A 40 6.88 5.18 -12.08
CA PRO A 40 7.51 4.19 -12.92
C PRO A 40 7.70 2.91 -12.11
N ARG A 41 7.68 1.77 -12.80
CA ARG A 41 8.07 0.52 -12.16
C ARG A 41 9.51 0.65 -11.67
N ARG A 42 9.75 0.29 -10.42
CA ARG A 42 11.10 0.24 -9.85
C ARG A 42 11.95 -0.75 -10.64
N SER A 43 13.23 -0.43 -10.86
CA SER A 43 14.19 -1.41 -11.36
C SER A 43 14.39 -2.55 -10.35
N GLN A 44 14.69 -3.77 -10.83
CA GLN A 44 15.05 -4.87 -9.94
C GLN A 44 16.39 -4.55 -9.27
N GLN A 45 16.32 -4.12 -8.01
CA GLN A 45 17.47 -3.91 -7.14
C GLN A 45 17.41 -4.94 -6.01
N ASN A 46 18.57 -5.45 -5.63
CA ASN A 46 18.70 -6.48 -4.59
C ASN A 46 18.35 -5.95 -3.18
N PHE A 47 18.50 -4.64 -2.94
CA PHE A 47 18.24 -4.02 -1.64
C PHE A 47 17.22 -2.90 -1.79
N VAL A 48 16.04 -3.09 -1.18
CA VAL A 48 14.97 -2.10 -1.24
C VAL A 48 14.87 -1.43 0.13
N PRO A 49 14.94 -0.10 0.22
CA PRO A 49 14.71 0.57 1.49
C PRO A 49 13.27 0.33 1.94
N LEU A 50 13.04 0.21 3.26
CA LEU A 50 11.69 0.20 3.81
C LEU A 50 10.99 1.54 3.51
N SER A 51 9.69 1.48 3.31
CA SER A 51 8.84 2.67 3.38
C SER A 51 8.85 3.25 4.80
N PHE A 52 8.38 4.50 4.94
CA PHE A 52 8.28 5.15 6.25
C PHE A 52 7.44 4.33 7.25
N SER A 53 6.28 3.84 6.82
CA SER A 53 5.40 3.02 7.66
C SER A 53 6.03 1.66 7.99
N GLN A 54 6.71 1.02 7.04
CA GLN A 54 7.43 -0.23 7.31
C GLN A 54 8.54 -0.04 8.34
N ARG A 55 9.34 1.04 8.26
CA ARG A 55 10.40 1.32 9.25
C ARG A 55 9.84 1.46 10.67
N ARG A 56 8.68 2.12 10.81
CA ARG A 56 8.01 2.25 12.11
C ARG A 56 7.60 0.89 12.67
N LEU A 57 6.95 0.05 11.86
CA LEU A 57 6.53 -1.28 12.30
C LEU A 57 7.72 -2.18 12.62
N TRP A 58 8.77 -2.14 11.79
CA TRP A 58 10.01 -2.87 12.05
C TRP A 58 10.64 -2.46 13.38
N PHE A 59 10.75 -1.15 13.66
CA PHE A 59 11.27 -0.67 14.94
C PHE A 59 10.45 -1.18 16.14
N LEU A 60 9.12 -1.19 16.03
CA LEU A 60 8.24 -1.69 17.10
C LEU A 60 8.41 -3.20 17.31
N ASP A 61 8.55 -3.97 16.23
CA ASP A 61 8.85 -5.41 16.30
C ASP A 61 10.21 -5.70 16.94
N GLN A 62 11.24 -4.86 16.68
CA GLN A 62 12.54 -5.00 17.38
C GLN A 62 12.48 -4.62 18.86
N LEU A 63 11.59 -3.69 19.24
CA LEU A 63 11.42 -3.26 20.63
C LEU A 63 10.67 -4.31 21.47
N GLU A 64 9.66 -4.95 20.88
CA GLU A 64 8.84 -5.99 21.52
C GLU A 64 8.67 -7.21 20.59
N PRO A 65 9.70 -8.06 20.45
CA PRO A 65 9.65 -9.20 19.55
C PRO A 65 8.52 -10.17 19.89
N GLY A 66 7.78 -10.62 18.88
CA GLY A 66 6.69 -11.57 19.03
C GLY A 66 5.35 -10.96 19.47
N ASN A 67 5.27 -9.63 19.63
CA ASN A 67 4.00 -8.96 19.90
C ASN A 67 3.05 -9.07 18.69
N PRO A 68 1.87 -9.71 18.82
CA PRO A 68 0.96 -9.92 17.70
C PRO A 68 0.09 -8.71 17.35
N PHE A 69 0.28 -7.55 18.01
CA PHE A 69 -0.60 -6.38 17.88
C PHE A 69 -0.79 -5.90 16.44
N TYR A 70 0.21 -6.09 15.58
CA TYR A 70 0.17 -5.70 14.17
C TYR A 70 -0.26 -6.83 13.20
N ASN A 71 -0.62 -8.01 13.73
CA ASN A 71 -1.24 -9.07 12.93
C ASN A 71 -2.68 -8.70 12.57
N VAL A 72 -3.11 -9.03 11.35
CA VAL A 72 -4.47 -8.74 10.86
C VAL A 72 -5.20 -10.06 10.58
N PRO A 73 -5.62 -10.81 11.62
CA PRO A 73 -6.36 -12.06 11.43
C PRO A 73 -7.74 -11.78 10.83
N ARG A 74 -8.15 -12.57 9.83
CA ARG A 74 -9.50 -12.52 9.24
C ARG A 74 -10.06 -13.93 9.03
N PRO A 75 -10.98 -14.39 9.89
CA PRO A 75 -11.68 -15.65 9.64
C PRO A 75 -12.75 -15.46 8.55
N ILE A 76 -12.87 -16.46 7.66
CA ILE A 76 -13.90 -16.50 6.62
C ILE A 76 -14.66 -17.82 6.78
N ARG A 77 -15.99 -17.75 6.90
CA ARG A 77 -16.85 -18.93 6.85
C ARG A 77 -17.28 -19.19 5.41
N MET A 78 -17.02 -20.40 4.94
CA MET A 78 -17.46 -20.89 3.63
C MET A 78 -18.45 -22.02 3.85
N ASN A 79 -19.56 -22.01 3.12
CA ASN A 79 -20.58 -23.06 3.20
C ASN A 79 -20.61 -23.83 1.89
N GLY A 80 -20.72 -25.16 1.96
CA GLY A 80 -20.76 -26.05 0.81
C GLY A 80 -19.43 -26.77 0.55
N ALA A 81 -19.34 -27.45 -0.59
CA ALA A 81 -18.15 -28.21 -0.96
C ALA A 81 -16.99 -27.27 -1.30
N LEU A 82 -15.91 -27.34 -0.51
CA LEU A 82 -14.70 -26.57 -0.76
C LEU A 82 -13.68 -27.42 -1.52
N ASN A 83 -13.26 -26.96 -2.69
CA ASN A 83 -12.09 -27.52 -3.37
C ASN A 83 -10.81 -26.93 -2.74
N VAL A 84 -10.22 -27.68 -1.80
CA VAL A 84 -9.03 -27.26 -1.05
C VAL A 84 -7.81 -27.08 -1.96
N GLU A 85 -7.64 -27.95 -2.96
CA GLU A 85 -6.51 -27.88 -3.89
C GLU A 85 -6.57 -26.59 -4.72
N ALA A 86 -7.76 -26.25 -5.23
CA ALA A 86 -7.98 -25.01 -5.97
C ALA A 86 -7.74 -23.77 -5.10
N LEU A 87 -8.20 -23.80 -3.83
CA LEU A 87 -7.95 -22.71 -2.88
C LEU A 87 -6.46 -22.55 -2.59
N SER A 88 -5.76 -23.63 -2.29
CA SER A 88 -4.32 -23.64 -2.03
C SER A 88 -3.54 -23.06 -3.22
N ARG A 89 -3.87 -23.50 -4.44
CA ARG A 89 -3.25 -22.98 -5.66
C ARG A 89 -3.52 -21.49 -5.85
N THR A 90 -4.77 -21.06 -5.65
CA THR A 90 -5.17 -19.66 -5.78
C THR A 90 -4.42 -18.75 -4.80
N LEU A 91 -4.27 -19.17 -3.54
CA LEU A 91 -3.51 -18.42 -2.54
C LEU A 91 -2.04 -18.30 -2.94
N ASN A 92 -1.44 -19.37 -3.46
CA ASN A 92 -0.06 -19.34 -3.96
C ASN A 92 0.11 -18.42 -5.19
N GLU A 93 -0.87 -18.37 -6.10
CA GLU A 93 -0.86 -17.41 -7.22
C GLU A 93 -0.94 -15.94 -6.75
N ILE A 94 -1.73 -15.66 -5.70
CA ILE A 94 -1.79 -14.34 -5.08
C ILE A 94 -0.41 -13.99 -4.49
N VAL A 95 0.23 -14.91 -3.76
CA VAL A 95 1.59 -14.69 -3.20
C VAL A 95 2.61 -14.46 -4.32
N ALA A 96 2.56 -15.23 -5.41
CA ALA A 96 3.46 -15.06 -6.55
C ALA A 96 3.32 -13.67 -7.21
N ARG A 97 2.07 -13.22 -7.40
CA ARG A 97 1.73 -11.93 -8.01
C ARG A 97 2.16 -10.73 -7.15
N HIS A 98 2.10 -10.84 -5.82
CA HIS A 98 2.28 -9.71 -4.92
C HIS A 98 3.62 -9.78 -4.16
N GLU A 99 4.59 -8.95 -4.56
CA GLU A 99 5.92 -8.86 -3.91
C GLU A 99 5.81 -8.70 -2.38
N SER A 100 4.88 -7.87 -1.90
CA SER A 100 4.70 -7.62 -0.46
C SER A 100 4.39 -8.87 0.36
N LEU A 101 3.78 -9.91 -0.23
CA LEU A 101 3.45 -11.16 0.48
C LEU A 101 4.63 -12.13 0.57
N ARG A 102 5.73 -11.83 -0.13
CA ARG A 102 6.96 -12.62 -0.15
C ARG A 102 8.19 -11.77 0.21
N THR A 103 7.95 -10.71 0.97
CA THR A 103 8.97 -9.80 1.51
C THR A 103 9.29 -10.18 2.95
N THR A 104 10.57 -10.38 3.25
CA THR A 104 11.13 -10.38 4.61
C THR A 104 11.96 -9.12 4.84
N PHE A 105 12.34 -8.87 6.09
CA PHE A 105 13.18 -7.73 6.46
C PHE A 105 14.50 -8.23 7.04
N ASP A 106 15.59 -7.58 6.65
CA ASP A 106 16.94 -7.88 7.13
C ASP A 106 17.68 -6.57 7.43
N VAL A 107 18.83 -6.66 8.10
CA VAL A 107 19.70 -5.52 8.41
C VAL A 107 21.01 -5.65 7.66
N ILE A 108 21.28 -4.71 6.75
CA ILE A 108 22.52 -4.64 5.99
C ILE A 108 23.21 -3.33 6.33
N GLU A 109 24.47 -3.40 6.77
CA GLU A 109 25.26 -2.23 7.19
C GLU A 109 24.52 -1.34 8.22
N GLY A 110 23.79 -1.98 9.14
CA GLY A 110 23.03 -1.29 10.19
C GLY A 110 21.72 -0.65 9.72
N SER A 111 21.33 -0.81 8.45
CA SER A 111 20.08 -0.28 7.90
C SER A 111 19.08 -1.39 7.58
N PRO A 112 17.80 -1.27 7.99
CA PRO A 112 16.79 -2.25 7.61
C PRO A 112 16.48 -2.15 6.11
N VAL A 113 16.39 -3.30 5.46
CA VAL A 113 16.07 -3.45 4.04
C VAL A 113 14.95 -4.48 3.84
N GLN A 114 14.23 -4.36 2.72
CA GLN A 114 13.29 -5.37 2.26
C GLN A 114 14.03 -6.38 1.40
N VAL A 115 13.87 -7.65 1.73
CA VAL A 115 14.38 -8.79 0.95
C VAL A 115 13.17 -9.46 0.32
N ILE A 116 13.10 -9.39 -1.01
CA ILE A 116 11.95 -9.90 -1.78
C ILE A 116 12.33 -11.27 -2.34
N ALA A 117 11.75 -12.35 -1.81
CA ALA A 117 12.01 -13.69 -2.31
C ALA A 117 11.46 -13.86 -3.74
N PRO A 118 12.20 -14.45 -4.70
CA PRO A 118 11.74 -14.59 -6.09
C PRO A 118 10.46 -15.43 -6.21
N SER A 119 10.29 -16.39 -5.31
CA SER A 119 9.09 -17.20 -5.13
C SER A 119 8.94 -17.54 -3.65
N LEU A 120 7.70 -17.80 -3.23
CA LEU A 120 7.36 -18.28 -1.90
C LEU A 120 6.14 -19.20 -2.05
N SER A 121 6.22 -20.40 -1.49
CA SER A 121 5.06 -21.29 -1.40
C SER A 121 4.48 -21.24 0.02
N MET A 122 3.19 -20.95 0.10
CA MET A 122 2.47 -20.86 1.36
C MET A 122 1.68 -22.16 1.58
N PRO A 123 1.96 -22.93 2.65
CA PRO A 123 1.23 -24.15 2.95
C PRO A 123 -0.15 -23.83 3.52
N LEU A 124 -1.17 -24.57 3.06
CA LEU A 124 -2.53 -24.48 3.58
C LEU A 124 -2.84 -25.73 4.43
N PRO A 125 -2.55 -25.73 5.73
CA PRO A 125 -2.88 -26.86 6.60
C PRO A 125 -4.40 -27.00 6.73
N VAL A 126 -4.89 -28.23 6.60
CA VAL A 126 -6.29 -28.58 6.83
C VAL A 126 -6.39 -29.28 8.16
N ILE A 127 -7.25 -28.77 9.03
CA ILE A 127 -7.52 -29.34 10.34
C ILE A 127 -9.00 -29.68 10.37
N GLU A 128 -9.30 -30.97 10.45
CA GLU A 128 -10.65 -31.45 10.74
C GLU A 128 -10.95 -31.14 12.20
N LEU A 129 -11.87 -30.21 12.42
CA LEU A 129 -12.47 -29.98 13.73
C LEU A 129 -13.54 -31.07 13.83
N GLY A 130 -13.28 -32.11 14.63
CA GLY A 130 -14.20 -33.26 14.77
C GLY A 130 -15.64 -32.85 15.11
N GLU A 131 -16.55 -33.83 15.09
CA GLU A 131 -17.95 -33.60 15.49
C GLU A 131 -18.10 -33.07 16.92
#